data_AF-A0A1H5RI96-F1
#
_entry.id   AF-A0A1H5RI96-F1
#
_cell.length_a   1.000
_cell.length_b   1.000
_cell.length_c   1.000
_cell.angle_alpha   90.00
_cell.angle_beta   90.00
_cell.angle_gamma   90.00
#
_symmetry.space_group_name_H-M   'P 1'
#
loop_
_entity.id
_entity.type
_entity.pdbx_description
1 polymer ?
#
loop_
_entity_poly.entity_id
_entity_poly.type
_entity_poly.pdbx_seq_one_letter_code
_entity_poly.pdbx_strand_id
1 'polypeptide(L)'
;MSNTFSVFLGLDVGKDAHHAVGLAPDGKRLHDGPLPNSEPTLRALFDKLTAHGTLLVVVDQPATIGALPVAVARAAGHQVAYLPGLAMRRIADLYPGRAKTDARDAFVIADAARSLPHTLRPVDVGDEALAELEVLVGFDDDLAGEATRIRGLLTGIHPALEHAIGPRISHPAVLEILSRCGGPSGIAKAGRRKLTAIAKAHAPRIGEKLVEAIMTALGEQTVTVPGTAAADTVLPRLADSLKTVLQQRKQVAEQVEGILDAHPLAGVLTSMPGIGVRTAARILLEVGDASNFASSGHLAAYAGIAPVTRSSGTSIKGEHPARTGNRQLKRAFFLAAFAALADPVSRAYYDRKRAEGTKHNAALICLARRRCDVLYAMLRNGTHYRHPEPAPVPSAA
;
A
#
# COMPACT_ATOMS: atom_id res chain seq x y z
N MET A 1 13.82 -26.25 10.19
CA MET A 1 15.29 -26.28 10.02
C MET A 1 15.92 -25.53 11.18
N SER A 2 16.61 -26.21 12.10
CA SER A 2 17.35 -25.54 13.19
C SER A 2 18.75 -25.16 12.72
N ASN A 3 18.85 -24.14 11.88
CA ASN A 3 20.12 -23.44 11.68
C ASN A 3 20.21 -22.38 12.77
N THR A 4 20.96 -22.66 13.83
CA THR A 4 21.28 -21.66 14.84
C THR A 4 22.37 -20.75 14.26
N PHE A 5 22.04 -19.49 14.00
CA PHE A 5 23.02 -18.51 13.53
C PHE A 5 24.02 -18.18 14.63
N SER A 6 25.27 -17.96 14.23
CA SER A 6 26.36 -17.54 15.13
C SER A 6 26.52 -16.02 15.17
N VAL A 7 25.98 -15.31 14.18
CA VAL A 7 26.00 -13.84 14.12
C VAL A 7 24.66 -13.31 13.62
N PHE A 8 24.15 -12.30 14.30
CA PHE A 8 22.95 -11.54 13.93
C PHE A 8 23.37 -10.12 13.57
N LEU A 9 23.26 -9.75 12.30
CA LEU A 9 23.55 -8.41 11.83
C LEU A 9 22.26 -7.64 11.59
N GLY A 10 22.04 -6.58 12.36
CA GLY A 10 20.96 -5.62 12.13
C GLY A 10 21.48 -4.39 11.38
N LEU A 11 20.75 -3.99 10.35
CA LEU A 11 21.02 -2.82 9.53
C LEU A 11 19.86 -1.83 9.64
N ASP A 12 20.14 -0.63 10.14
CA ASP A 12 19.24 0.51 9.97
C ASP A 12 19.62 1.25 8.69
N VAL A 13 18.76 1.17 7.67
CA VAL A 13 19.12 1.56 6.31
C VAL A 13 18.81 3.03 6.03
N GLY A 14 19.87 3.84 5.87
CA GLY A 14 19.80 5.25 5.45
C GLY A 14 20.25 5.49 4.01
N LYS A 15 19.85 6.64 3.43
CA LYS A 15 20.10 7.00 2.01
C LYS A 15 21.59 7.08 1.66
N ASP A 16 22.39 7.72 2.52
CA ASP A 16 23.83 7.95 2.28
C ASP A 16 24.70 6.90 2.98
N ALA A 17 24.34 6.53 4.20
CA ALA A 17 24.96 5.46 4.97
C ALA A 17 23.90 4.72 5.78
N HIS A 18 24.13 3.44 6.00
CA HIS A 18 23.40 2.64 6.97
C HIS A 18 24.12 2.71 8.32
N HIS A 19 23.49 2.20 9.37
CA HIS A 19 24.18 1.84 10.61
C HIS A 19 24.08 0.33 10.81
N ALA A 20 25.20 -0.30 11.16
CA ALA A 20 25.30 -1.74 11.26
C ALA A 20 25.68 -2.17 12.67
N VAL A 21 24.93 -3.12 13.22
CA VAL A 21 25.21 -3.73 14.51
C VAL A 21 25.22 -5.25 14.37
N GLY A 22 26.37 -5.85 14.67
CA GLY A 22 26.55 -7.30 14.67
C GLY A 22 26.59 -7.84 16.11
N LEU A 23 25.77 -8.83 16.42
CA LEU A 23 25.69 -9.47 17.73
C LEU A 23 25.99 -10.97 17.65
N ALA A 24 26.71 -11.47 18.65
CA ALA A 24 26.83 -12.90 18.92
C ALA A 24 25.57 -13.44 19.66
N PRO A 25 25.38 -14.76 19.81
CA PRO A 25 24.17 -15.34 20.40
C PRO A 25 23.97 -14.96 21.88
N ASP A 26 25.06 -14.72 22.61
CA ASP A 26 25.08 -14.22 23.99
C ASP A 26 24.77 -12.71 24.11
N GLY A 27 24.61 -12.01 22.98
CA GLY A 27 24.38 -10.57 22.92
C GLY A 27 25.67 -9.74 22.90
N LYS A 28 26.85 -10.36 22.88
CA LYS A 28 28.13 -9.63 22.74
C LYS A 28 28.17 -8.91 21.41
N ARG A 29 28.55 -7.63 21.45
CA ARG A 29 28.68 -6.79 20.26
C ARG A 29 29.97 -7.14 19.50
N LEU A 30 29.81 -7.60 18.26
CA LEU A 30 30.88 -7.92 17.31
C LEU A 30 31.17 -6.74 16.38
N HIS A 31 30.15 -5.92 16.10
CA HIS A 31 30.27 -4.71 15.30
C HIS A 31 29.27 -3.64 15.74
N ASP A 32 29.68 -2.39 15.59
CA ASP A 32 28.86 -1.19 15.76
C ASP A 32 29.48 -0.08 14.93
N GLY A 33 28.75 0.43 13.95
CA GLY A 33 29.24 1.61 13.25
C GLY A 33 28.45 1.98 12.01
N PRO A 34 28.75 3.17 11.47
CA PRO A 34 28.26 3.57 10.17
C PRO A 34 28.79 2.62 9.09
N LEU A 35 27.92 2.28 8.15
CA LEU A 35 28.19 1.40 7.03
C LEU A 35 27.82 2.14 5.74
N PRO A 36 28.80 2.61 4.95
CA PRO A 36 28.52 3.22 3.66
C PRO A 36 27.71 2.29 2.76
N ASN A 37 26.75 2.84 2.03
CA ASN A 37 25.90 2.10 1.11
C ASN A 37 26.65 1.76 -0.19
N SER A 38 27.60 0.83 -0.11
CA SER A 38 28.38 0.36 -1.27
C SER A 38 28.65 -1.14 -1.17
N GLU A 39 28.68 -1.83 -2.30
CA GLU A 39 28.96 -3.27 -2.32
C GLU A 39 30.31 -3.64 -1.67
N PRO A 40 31.44 -2.95 -1.93
CA PRO A 40 32.72 -3.29 -1.30
C PRO A 40 32.69 -3.21 0.23
N THR A 41 32.04 -2.19 0.79
CA THR A 41 31.92 -2.02 2.25
C THR A 41 30.99 -3.04 2.88
N LEU A 42 29.89 -3.38 2.19
CA LEU A 42 28.97 -4.45 2.60
C LEU A 42 29.67 -5.81 2.64
N ARG A 43 30.39 -6.18 1.56
CA ARG A 43 31.16 -7.43 1.49
C ARG A 43 32.22 -7.49 2.58
N ALA A 44 33.00 -6.44 2.76
CA ALA A 44 34.03 -6.38 3.80
C ALA A 44 33.45 -6.59 5.21
N LEU A 45 32.27 -6.02 5.49
CA LEU A 45 31.59 -6.25 6.78
C LEU A 45 31.10 -7.69 6.91
N PHE A 46 30.51 -8.27 5.86
CA PHE A 46 30.03 -9.65 5.88
C PHE A 46 31.19 -10.64 6.06
N ASP A 47 32.31 -10.46 5.35
CA ASP A 47 33.53 -11.25 5.50
C ASP A 47 34.09 -11.16 6.92
N LYS A 48 34.11 -9.96 7.50
CA LYS A 48 34.52 -9.75 8.89
C LYS A 48 33.62 -10.51 9.88
N LEU A 49 32.31 -10.48 9.68
CA LEU A 49 31.36 -11.10 10.61
C LEU A 49 31.29 -12.62 10.45
N THR A 50 31.46 -13.14 9.24
CA THR A 50 31.46 -14.59 8.97
C THR A 50 32.67 -15.31 9.56
N ALA A 51 33.76 -14.59 9.88
CA ALA A 51 34.85 -15.11 10.70
C ALA A 51 34.38 -15.60 12.09
N HIS A 52 33.19 -15.17 12.55
CA HIS A 52 32.56 -15.61 13.79
C HIS A 52 31.48 -16.70 13.61
N GLY A 53 31.23 -17.16 12.38
CA GLY A 53 30.30 -18.25 12.05
C GLY A 53 29.15 -17.84 11.13
N THR A 54 28.05 -18.61 11.17
CA THR A 54 26.91 -18.44 10.26
C THR A 54 26.19 -17.11 10.50
N LEU A 55 26.14 -16.27 9.46
CA LEU A 55 25.58 -14.92 9.52
C LEU A 55 24.11 -14.89 9.08
N LEU A 56 23.26 -14.23 9.87
CA LEU A 56 21.94 -13.74 9.47
C LEU A 56 21.98 -12.22 9.30
N VAL A 57 21.64 -11.73 8.11
CA VAL A 57 21.50 -10.29 7.84
C VAL A 57 20.04 -9.89 7.97
N VAL A 58 19.77 -8.82 8.72
CA VAL A 58 18.41 -8.33 8.98
C VAL A 58 18.30 -6.85 8.69
N VAL A 59 17.28 -6.49 7.92
CA VAL A 59 16.96 -5.11 7.49
C VAL A 59 15.53 -4.77 7.88
N ASP A 60 15.22 -3.51 8.12
CA ASP A 60 13.83 -3.03 8.36
C ASP A 60 13.09 -2.70 7.06
N GLN A 61 13.81 -2.28 6.01
CA GLN A 61 13.28 -1.89 4.70
C GLN A 61 14.00 -2.63 3.56
N PRO A 62 13.66 -3.92 3.31
CA PRO A 62 14.40 -4.79 2.39
C PRO A 62 14.32 -4.40 0.92
N ALA A 63 13.32 -3.62 0.52
CA ALA A 63 13.02 -3.36 -0.89
C ALA A 63 13.21 -1.91 -1.35
N THR A 64 13.59 -1.01 -0.45
CA THR A 64 13.94 0.36 -0.79
C THR A 64 15.44 0.56 -0.55
N ILE A 65 15.81 1.30 0.50
CA ILE A 65 17.19 1.64 0.84
C ILE A 65 17.99 0.37 1.19
N GLY A 66 17.34 -0.66 1.74
CA GLY A 66 17.97 -1.94 2.09
C GLY A 66 18.15 -2.93 0.94
N ALA A 67 17.72 -2.61 -0.29
CA ALA A 67 17.78 -3.53 -1.42
C ALA A 67 19.21 -3.99 -1.76
N LEU A 68 20.18 -3.06 -1.74
CA LEU A 68 21.59 -3.40 -2.01
C LEU A 68 22.18 -4.32 -0.92
N PRO A 69 22.07 -4.00 0.40
CA PRO A 69 22.51 -4.92 1.45
C PRO A 69 21.92 -6.33 1.35
N VAL A 70 20.63 -6.45 1.02
CA VAL A 70 19.95 -7.73 0.83
C VAL A 70 20.57 -8.50 -0.34
N ALA A 71 20.74 -7.84 -1.49
CA ALA A 71 21.29 -8.45 -2.70
C ALA A 71 22.74 -8.93 -2.49
N VAL A 72 23.60 -8.09 -1.88
CA VAL A 72 25.00 -8.42 -1.60
C VAL A 72 25.10 -9.57 -0.60
N ALA A 73 24.29 -9.57 0.47
CA ALA A 73 24.29 -10.63 1.47
C ALA A 73 23.94 -11.98 0.86
N ARG A 74 22.95 -12.01 -0.04
CA ARG A 74 22.54 -13.21 -0.79
C ARG A 74 23.61 -13.66 -1.77
N ALA A 75 24.19 -12.75 -2.54
CA ALA A 75 25.29 -13.06 -3.47
C ALA A 75 26.52 -13.62 -2.74
N ALA A 76 26.70 -13.27 -1.47
CA ALA A 76 27.71 -13.83 -0.57
C ALA A 76 27.27 -15.13 0.15
N GLY A 77 26.06 -15.65 -0.13
CA GLY A 77 25.54 -16.90 0.42
C GLY A 77 24.98 -16.79 1.84
N HIS A 78 24.68 -15.58 2.34
CA HIS A 78 24.11 -15.37 3.66
C HIS A 78 22.59 -15.42 3.63
N GLN A 79 21.99 -15.89 4.73
CA GLN A 79 20.54 -15.80 4.91
C GLN A 79 20.16 -14.37 5.25
N VAL A 80 19.01 -13.94 4.72
CA VAL A 80 18.49 -12.59 4.92
C VAL A 80 17.07 -12.66 5.44
N ALA A 81 16.79 -11.87 6.47
CA ALA A 81 15.45 -11.66 7.00
C ALA A 81 15.13 -10.17 7.04
N TYR A 82 13.85 -9.85 7.18
CA TYR A 82 13.42 -8.49 7.47
C TYR A 82 12.63 -8.41 8.77
N LEU A 83 12.81 -7.33 9.50
CA LEU A 83 12.04 -7.01 10.70
C LEU A 83 10.98 -5.95 10.34
N PRO A 84 9.68 -6.30 10.30
CA PRO A 84 8.65 -5.33 9.92
C PRO A 84 8.68 -4.07 10.80
N GLY A 85 8.56 -2.89 10.20
CA GLY A 85 8.69 -1.61 10.93
C GLY A 85 7.75 -1.45 12.14
N LEU A 86 6.57 -2.08 12.13
CA LEU A 86 5.69 -2.09 13.30
C LEU A 86 6.22 -2.99 14.44
N ALA A 87 6.80 -4.14 14.11
CA ALA A 87 7.44 -5.01 15.09
C ALA A 87 8.68 -4.32 15.67
N MET A 88 9.53 -3.78 14.80
CA MET A 88 10.69 -2.96 15.18
C MET A 88 10.31 -1.85 16.16
N ARG A 89 9.29 -1.03 15.84
CA ARG A 89 8.84 0.06 16.72
C ARG A 89 8.37 -0.42 18.10
N ARG A 90 7.63 -1.52 18.17
CA ARG A 90 7.13 -2.06 19.44
C ARG A 90 8.25 -2.66 20.28
N ILE A 91 9.22 -3.32 19.63
CA ILE A 91 10.39 -3.87 20.30
C ILE A 91 11.26 -2.72 20.80
N ALA A 92 11.45 -1.67 19.99
CA ALA A 92 12.21 -0.49 20.37
C ALA A 92 11.66 0.21 21.63
N ASP A 93 10.35 0.19 21.87
CA ASP A 93 9.75 0.75 23.10
C ASP A 93 10.18 0.01 24.38
N LEU A 94 10.71 -1.22 24.26
CA LEU A 94 11.21 -2.02 25.40
C LEU A 94 12.65 -1.65 25.80
N TYR A 95 13.37 -0.90 24.97
CA TYR A 95 14.75 -0.49 25.24
C TYR A 95 14.82 0.92 25.84
N PRO A 96 15.74 1.17 26.80
CA PRO A 96 15.90 2.47 27.41
C PRO A 96 16.26 3.56 26.40
N GLY A 97 15.81 4.79 26.67
CA GLY A 97 16.02 5.95 25.81
C GLY A 97 14.89 6.18 24.80
N ARG A 98 14.50 7.46 24.64
CA ARG A 98 13.46 7.90 23.68
C ARG A 98 14.01 8.57 22.42
N ALA A 99 15.31 8.85 22.38
CA ALA A 99 15.94 9.45 21.23
C ALA A 99 16.05 8.41 20.11
N LYS A 100 15.56 8.75 18.92
CA LYS A 100 15.76 7.95 17.72
C LYS A 100 17.19 8.17 17.25
N THR A 101 17.99 7.12 17.22
CA THR A 101 19.36 7.13 16.70
C THR A 101 19.58 5.89 15.85
N ASP A 102 20.33 6.03 14.76
CA ASP A 102 20.51 4.95 13.79
C ASP A 102 21.20 3.72 14.43
N ALA A 103 22.14 3.98 15.36
CA ALA A 103 22.78 2.93 16.15
C ALA A 103 21.83 2.14 17.05
N ARG A 104 20.82 2.82 17.63
CA ARG A 104 19.81 2.18 18.47
C ARG A 104 18.90 1.31 17.62
N ASP A 105 18.45 1.83 16.48
CA ASP A 105 17.55 1.14 15.58
C ASP A 105 18.24 -0.11 14.99
N ALA A 106 19.50 0.00 14.56
CA ALA A 106 20.31 -1.14 14.11
C ALA A 106 20.52 -2.20 15.20
N PHE A 107 20.79 -1.78 16.45
CA PHE A 107 20.90 -2.70 17.58
C PHE A 107 19.59 -3.42 17.88
N VAL A 108 18.46 -2.70 17.89
CA VAL A 108 17.12 -3.29 18.09
C VAL A 108 16.84 -4.35 17.02
N ILE A 109 17.21 -4.09 15.77
CA ILE A 109 17.04 -5.07 14.68
C ILE A 109 17.87 -6.33 14.94
N ALA A 110 19.15 -6.17 15.28
CA ALA A 110 20.06 -7.29 15.56
C ALA A 110 19.60 -8.12 16.78
N ASP A 111 19.19 -7.45 17.85
CA ASP A 111 18.81 -8.10 19.10
C ASP A 111 17.42 -8.75 19.01
N ALA A 112 16.48 -8.16 18.25
CA ALA A 112 15.21 -8.79 17.91
C ALA A 112 15.42 -10.09 17.13
N ALA A 113 16.37 -10.10 16.18
CA ALA A 113 16.67 -11.29 15.41
C ALA A 113 17.21 -12.43 16.28
N ARG A 114 18.04 -12.07 17.27
CA ARG A 114 18.64 -13.00 18.24
C ARG A 114 17.63 -13.53 19.26
N SER A 115 16.80 -12.66 19.83
CA SER A 115 15.94 -12.97 20.99
C SER A 115 14.49 -13.28 20.63
N LEU A 116 14.00 -12.77 19.50
CA LEU A 116 12.62 -12.88 19.04
C LEU A 116 12.55 -13.33 17.56
N PRO A 117 13.18 -14.46 17.17
CA PRO A 117 13.28 -14.87 15.77
C PRO A 117 11.93 -15.07 15.08
N HIS A 118 10.86 -15.36 15.84
CA HIS A 118 9.49 -15.46 15.35
C HIS A 118 8.90 -14.13 14.84
N THR A 119 9.54 -12.99 15.13
CA THR A 119 9.15 -11.66 14.63
C THR A 119 9.74 -11.34 13.26
N LEU A 120 10.76 -12.10 12.85
CA LEU A 120 11.42 -11.95 11.56
C LEU A 120 10.56 -12.56 10.46
N ARG A 121 10.75 -12.03 9.25
CA ARG A 121 10.16 -12.55 8.03
C ARG A 121 11.29 -12.92 7.06
N PRO A 122 11.24 -14.07 6.39
CA PRO A 122 12.21 -14.38 5.36
C PRO A 122 12.08 -13.33 4.26
N VAL A 123 13.22 -12.89 3.74
CA VAL A 123 13.23 -12.24 2.43
C VAL A 123 13.38 -13.42 1.46
N ASP A 124 12.30 -13.86 0.81
CA ASP A 124 12.38 -14.98 -0.14
C ASP A 124 13.02 -14.55 -1.46
N VAL A 125 13.77 -15.48 -2.04
CA VAL A 125 14.35 -15.41 -3.39
C VAL A 125 13.32 -16.07 -4.28
N GLY A 126 12.75 -15.38 -5.26
CA GLY A 126 11.83 -16.09 -6.15
C GLY A 126 11.23 -15.31 -7.29
N ASP A 127 11.13 -13.99 -7.20
CA ASP A 127 10.54 -13.24 -8.30
C ASP A 127 11.22 -11.89 -8.43
N GLU A 128 12.15 -11.82 -9.39
CA GLU A 128 12.53 -10.57 -10.04
C GLU A 128 11.25 -9.78 -10.40
N ALA A 129 10.21 -10.50 -10.83
CA ALA A 129 8.84 -10.01 -10.96
C ALA A 129 8.28 -9.29 -9.72
N LEU A 130 8.46 -9.80 -8.50
CA LEU A 130 7.96 -9.17 -7.27
C LEU A 130 8.80 -7.94 -6.90
N ALA A 131 10.11 -7.97 -7.13
CA ALA A 131 10.96 -6.81 -6.91
C ALA A 131 10.65 -5.67 -7.92
N GLU A 132 10.47 -6.01 -9.20
CA GLU A 132 9.99 -5.06 -10.23
C GLU A 132 8.59 -4.54 -9.88
N LEU A 133 7.69 -5.42 -9.48
CA LEU A 133 6.34 -5.07 -9.06
C LEU A 133 6.34 -4.14 -7.83
N GLU A 134 7.29 -4.26 -6.91
CA GLU A 134 7.41 -3.36 -5.77
C GLU A 134 7.85 -1.95 -6.17
N VAL A 135 8.83 -1.84 -7.08
CA VAL A 135 9.24 -0.56 -7.68
C VAL A 135 8.07 0.10 -8.41
N LEU A 136 7.31 -0.69 -9.18
CA LEU A 136 6.18 -0.23 -9.97
C LEU A 136 4.95 0.14 -9.11
N VAL A 137 4.65 -0.62 -8.06
CA VAL A 137 3.52 -0.35 -7.14
C VAL A 137 3.84 0.81 -6.19
N GLY A 138 5.12 1.07 -5.89
CA GLY A 138 5.57 2.23 -5.11
C GLY A 138 5.32 3.59 -5.81
N PHE A 139 5.27 3.60 -7.15
CA PHE A 139 5.01 4.81 -7.95
C PHE A 139 3.57 5.36 -7.80
N ASP A 140 2.61 4.53 -7.33
CA ASP A 140 1.19 4.89 -7.27
C ASP A 140 0.85 5.90 -6.13
N ASP A 141 1.74 6.08 -5.14
CA ASP A 141 1.49 6.95 -3.98
C ASP A 141 1.75 8.46 -4.26
N ASP A 142 2.46 8.82 -5.33
CA ASP A 142 2.76 10.22 -5.69
C ASP A 142 1.60 10.93 -6.43
N LEU A 143 0.68 10.17 -7.03
CA LEU A 143 -0.49 10.68 -7.78
C LEU A 143 -1.50 11.47 -6.95
N ALA A 144 -1.61 11.15 -5.66
CA ALA A 144 -2.58 11.81 -4.79
C ALA A 144 -2.23 13.29 -4.56
N GLY A 145 -0.95 13.65 -4.67
CA GLY A 145 -0.45 15.00 -4.43
C GLY A 145 -0.96 16.02 -5.45
N GLU A 146 -0.90 15.71 -6.74
CA GLU A 146 -1.24 16.67 -7.79
C GLU A 146 -2.72 16.98 -7.92
N ALA A 147 -3.57 15.95 -7.86
CA ALA A 147 -5.02 16.14 -7.84
C ALA A 147 -5.45 17.01 -6.64
N THR A 148 -4.80 16.81 -5.49
CA THR A 148 -5.03 17.61 -4.28
C THR A 148 -4.60 19.06 -4.46
N ARG A 149 -3.45 19.30 -5.11
CA ARG A 149 -2.97 20.67 -5.42
C ARG A 149 -3.92 21.43 -6.32
N ILE A 150 -4.41 20.83 -7.40
CA ILE A 150 -5.38 21.47 -8.31
C ILE A 150 -6.66 21.83 -7.54
N ARG A 151 -7.20 20.88 -6.78
CA ARG A 151 -8.40 21.12 -5.96
C ARG A 151 -8.17 22.23 -4.94
N GLY A 152 -7.04 22.23 -4.23
CA GLY A 152 -6.70 23.27 -3.27
C GLY A 152 -6.62 24.66 -3.89
N LEU A 153 -6.02 24.79 -5.08
CA LEU A 153 -6.01 26.07 -5.81
C LEU A 153 -7.42 26.52 -6.19
N LEU A 154 -8.25 25.62 -6.73
CA LEU A 154 -9.64 25.92 -7.08
C LEU A 154 -10.47 26.28 -5.83
N THR A 155 -10.29 25.60 -4.70
CA THR A 155 -10.92 25.96 -3.42
C THR A 155 -10.52 27.37 -2.98
N GLY A 156 -9.27 27.77 -3.21
CA GLY A 156 -8.79 29.11 -2.83
C GLY A 156 -9.33 30.23 -3.72
N ILE A 157 -9.42 30.02 -5.04
CA ILE A 157 -9.75 31.08 -6.00
C ILE A 157 -11.21 31.06 -6.47
N HIS A 158 -11.86 29.88 -6.47
CA HIS A 158 -13.20 29.69 -7.00
C HIS A 158 -13.92 28.42 -6.46
N PRO A 159 -14.36 28.43 -5.18
CA PRO A 159 -14.96 27.26 -4.51
C PRO A 159 -16.13 26.60 -5.26
N ALA A 160 -17.02 27.38 -5.87
CA ALA A 160 -18.17 26.83 -6.62
C ALA A 160 -17.71 25.97 -7.81
N LEU A 161 -16.65 26.40 -8.51
CA LEU A 161 -16.08 25.66 -9.62
C LEU A 161 -15.41 24.38 -9.12
N GLU A 162 -14.70 24.44 -7.98
CA GLU A 162 -14.16 23.24 -7.33
C GLU A 162 -15.25 22.23 -7.00
N HIS A 163 -16.39 22.67 -6.46
CA HIS A 163 -17.49 21.76 -6.16
C HIS A 163 -18.05 21.08 -7.42
N ALA A 164 -18.13 21.82 -8.53
CA ALA A 164 -18.65 21.33 -9.80
C ALA A 164 -17.75 20.27 -10.47
N ILE A 165 -16.42 20.49 -10.47
CA ILE A 165 -15.46 19.65 -11.21
C ILE A 165 -14.51 18.82 -10.34
N GLY A 166 -14.31 19.19 -9.08
CA GLY A 166 -13.38 18.59 -8.13
C GLY A 166 -13.57 17.10 -7.91
N PRO A 167 -14.80 16.59 -7.73
CA PRO A 167 -15.06 15.14 -7.67
C PRO A 167 -14.64 14.38 -8.94
N ARG A 168 -14.42 15.08 -10.05
CA ARG A 168 -14.03 14.55 -11.35
C ARG A 168 -12.70 15.15 -11.83
N ILE A 169 -11.84 15.63 -10.92
CA ILE A 169 -10.65 16.39 -11.32
C ILE A 169 -9.70 15.58 -12.22
N SER A 170 -9.64 14.26 -12.04
CA SER A 170 -8.84 13.34 -12.85
C SER A 170 -9.54 12.88 -14.14
N HIS A 171 -10.76 13.34 -14.42
CA HIS A 171 -11.49 12.92 -15.61
C HIS A 171 -10.88 13.59 -16.86
N PRO A 172 -10.66 12.87 -17.97
CA PRO A 172 -10.01 13.40 -19.18
C PRO A 172 -10.60 14.71 -19.68
N ALA A 173 -11.94 14.81 -19.75
CA ALA A 173 -12.62 16.05 -20.14
C ALA A 173 -12.31 17.25 -19.22
N VAL A 174 -12.24 17.05 -17.90
CA VAL A 174 -11.94 18.13 -16.94
C VAL A 174 -10.48 18.57 -17.09
N LEU A 175 -9.56 17.62 -17.18
CA LEU A 175 -8.14 17.90 -17.41
C LEU A 175 -7.89 18.60 -18.74
N GLU A 176 -8.63 18.24 -19.79
CA GLU A 176 -8.51 18.90 -21.09
C GLU A 176 -9.04 20.33 -21.07
N ILE A 177 -10.15 20.57 -20.35
CA ILE A 177 -10.66 21.94 -20.13
C ILE A 177 -9.62 22.77 -19.36
N LEU A 178 -9.09 22.27 -18.24
CA LEU A 178 -8.11 23.01 -17.45
C LEU A 178 -6.81 23.27 -18.21
N SER A 179 -6.34 22.30 -18.99
CA SER A 179 -5.15 22.41 -19.83
C SER A 179 -5.32 23.45 -20.95
N ARG A 180 -6.44 23.43 -21.68
CA ARG A 180 -6.66 24.34 -22.82
C ARG A 180 -7.23 25.71 -22.46
N CYS A 181 -7.94 25.79 -21.33
CA CYS A 181 -8.70 26.97 -20.95
C CYS A 181 -8.22 27.60 -19.64
N GLY A 182 -7.29 26.99 -18.89
CA GLY A 182 -6.83 27.51 -17.61
C GLY A 182 -7.85 27.34 -16.49
N GLY A 183 -7.90 28.29 -15.58
CA GLY A 183 -8.85 28.30 -14.47
C GLY A 183 -10.09 29.15 -14.77
N PRO A 184 -10.75 29.71 -13.74
CA PRO A 184 -12.07 30.30 -13.88
C PRO A 184 -12.19 31.37 -14.98
N SER A 185 -11.25 32.32 -15.07
CA SER A 185 -11.37 33.42 -16.03
C SER A 185 -11.16 32.93 -17.46
N GLY A 186 -10.19 32.05 -17.68
CA GLY A 186 -9.96 31.43 -18.98
C GLY A 186 -11.09 30.49 -19.44
N ILE A 187 -11.70 29.72 -18.51
CA ILE A 187 -12.87 28.89 -18.79
C ILE A 187 -14.09 29.76 -19.14
N ALA A 188 -14.33 30.85 -18.40
CA ALA A 188 -15.40 31.79 -18.72
C ALA A 188 -15.21 32.41 -20.11
N LYS A 189 -13.97 32.82 -20.44
CA LYS A 189 -13.61 33.38 -21.75
C LYS A 189 -13.78 32.38 -22.90
N ALA A 190 -13.49 31.11 -22.68
CA ALA A 190 -13.69 30.05 -23.69
C ALA A 190 -15.16 29.90 -24.08
N GLY A 191 -16.06 30.08 -23.11
CA GLY A 191 -17.50 30.06 -23.30
C GLY A 191 -18.09 28.67 -23.58
N ARG A 192 -19.42 28.56 -23.40
CA ARG A 192 -20.17 27.28 -23.45
C ARG A 192 -19.87 26.45 -24.69
N ARG A 193 -19.86 27.05 -25.89
CA ARG A 193 -19.67 26.34 -27.16
C ARG A 193 -18.33 25.60 -27.21
N LYS A 194 -17.22 26.26 -26.85
CA LYS A 194 -15.88 25.67 -26.88
C LYS A 194 -15.74 24.58 -25.81
N LEU A 195 -16.26 24.84 -24.61
CA LEU A 195 -16.25 23.86 -23.51
C LEU A 195 -17.02 22.59 -23.87
N THR A 196 -18.20 22.72 -24.49
CA THR A 196 -19.00 21.55 -24.92
C THR A 196 -18.27 20.73 -25.98
N ALA A 197 -17.58 21.38 -26.93
CA ALA A 197 -16.79 20.67 -27.93
C ALA A 197 -15.66 19.84 -27.29
N ILE A 198 -14.89 20.45 -26.36
CA ILE A 198 -13.83 19.75 -25.62
C ILE A 198 -14.42 18.61 -24.78
N ALA A 199 -15.48 18.90 -24.01
CA ALA A 199 -16.10 17.93 -23.11
C ALA A 199 -16.68 16.73 -23.87
N LYS A 200 -17.36 16.93 -25.00
CA LYS A 200 -17.94 15.83 -25.79
C LYS A 200 -16.87 14.95 -26.43
N ALA A 201 -15.73 15.51 -26.85
CA ALA A 201 -14.62 14.73 -27.41
C ALA A 201 -14.06 13.71 -26.40
N HIS A 202 -14.09 14.02 -25.11
CA HIS A 202 -13.54 13.18 -24.05
C HIS A 202 -14.59 12.54 -23.13
N ALA A 203 -15.86 12.96 -23.21
CA ALA A 203 -16.96 12.50 -22.36
C ALA A 203 -18.32 12.61 -23.07
N PRO A 204 -18.59 11.83 -24.13
CA PRO A 204 -19.77 12.02 -24.99
C PRO A 204 -21.12 11.99 -24.24
N ARG A 205 -21.22 11.16 -23.19
CA ARG A 205 -22.46 10.95 -22.42
C ARG A 205 -22.74 12.00 -21.35
N ILE A 206 -21.71 12.65 -20.81
CA ILE A 206 -21.85 13.56 -19.67
C ILE A 206 -21.36 14.98 -19.96
N GLY A 207 -20.75 15.22 -21.13
CA GLY A 207 -20.08 16.47 -21.45
C GLY A 207 -21.00 17.70 -21.38
N GLU A 208 -22.25 17.59 -21.82
CA GLU A 208 -23.21 18.70 -21.71
C GLU A 208 -23.54 19.03 -20.26
N LYS A 209 -23.91 18.02 -19.45
CA LYS A 209 -24.20 18.21 -18.02
C LYS A 209 -23.00 18.76 -17.26
N LEU A 210 -21.79 18.33 -17.61
CA LEU A 210 -20.55 18.85 -17.02
C LEU A 210 -20.38 20.34 -17.34
N VAL A 211 -20.57 20.74 -18.60
CA VAL A 211 -20.43 22.14 -19.01
C VAL A 211 -21.52 23.01 -18.42
N GLU A 212 -22.75 22.52 -18.31
CA GLU A 212 -23.82 23.23 -17.60
C GLU A 212 -23.44 23.50 -16.14
N ALA A 213 -22.95 22.48 -15.42
CA ALA A 213 -22.50 22.64 -14.04
C ALA A 213 -21.34 23.66 -13.92
N ILE A 214 -20.39 23.65 -14.87
CA ILE A 214 -19.29 24.63 -14.92
C ILE A 214 -19.84 26.05 -15.13
N MET A 215 -20.72 26.25 -16.10
CA MET A 215 -21.27 27.57 -16.40
C MET A 215 -22.12 28.12 -15.26
N THR A 216 -22.91 27.27 -14.59
CA THR A 216 -23.65 27.65 -13.39
C THR A 216 -22.70 28.07 -12.27
N ALA A 217 -21.68 27.25 -11.98
CA ALA A 217 -20.70 27.55 -10.93
C ALA A 217 -19.96 28.87 -11.19
N LEU A 218 -19.55 29.16 -12.43
CA LEU A 218 -18.93 30.44 -12.80
C LEU A 218 -19.88 31.63 -12.59
N GLY A 219 -21.18 31.44 -12.79
CA GLY A 219 -22.18 32.49 -12.58
C GLY A 219 -22.50 32.76 -11.10
N GLU A 220 -22.26 31.79 -10.22
CA GLU A 220 -22.49 31.93 -8.77
C GLU A 220 -21.49 32.88 -8.09
N GLN A 221 -20.25 32.95 -8.60
CA GLN A 221 -19.20 33.78 -8.01
C GLN A 221 -18.97 35.04 -8.83
N THR A 222 -19.46 36.18 -8.33
CA THR A 222 -19.30 37.49 -8.97
C THR A 222 -18.01 38.21 -8.60
N VAL A 223 -17.36 37.81 -7.50
CA VAL A 223 -16.13 38.43 -6.99
C VAL A 223 -14.89 37.64 -7.41
N THR A 224 -13.90 38.32 -7.97
CA THR A 224 -12.60 37.73 -8.31
C THR A 224 -11.67 37.79 -7.10
N VAL A 225 -11.12 36.63 -6.71
CA VAL A 225 -10.17 36.52 -5.60
C VAL A 225 -8.76 36.93 -6.06
N PRO A 226 -7.98 37.66 -5.25
CA PRO A 226 -6.57 37.91 -5.57
C PRO A 226 -5.81 36.62 -5.84
N GLY A 227 -5.03 36.59 -6.93
CA GLY A 227 -4.30 35.40 -7.36
C GLY A 227 -5.00 34.54 -8.41
N THR A 228 -6.26 34.81 -8.77
CA THR A 228 -6.96 34.08 -9.85
C THR A 228 -6.17 34.10 -11.17
N ALA A 229 -5.62 35.25 -11.57
CA ALA A 229 -4.82 35.34 -12.80
C ALA A 229 -3.53 34.49 -12.76
N ALA A 230 -2.88 34.43 -11.60
CA ALA A 230 -1.71 33.57 -11.40
C ALA A 230 -2.11 32.09 -11.44
N ALA A 231 -3.23 31.73 -10.80
CA ALA A 231 -3.76 30.38 -10.84
C ALA A 231 -4.18 29.95 -12.25
N ASP A 232 -4.78 30.83 -13.05
CA ASP A 232 -5.11 30.58 -14.46
C ASP A 232 -3.86 30.27 -15.31
N THR A 233 -2.70 30.80 -14.91
CA THR A 233 -1.41 30.52 -15.55
C THR A 233 -0.84 29.16 -15.12
N VAL A 234 -1.05 28.76 -13.87
CA VAL A 234 -0.48 27.55 -13.27
C VAL A 234 -1.33 26.31 -13.51
N LEU A 235 -2.66 26.44 -13.50
CA LEU A 235 -3.62 25.34 -13.64
C LEU A 235 -3.43 24.50 -14.90
N PRO A 236 -3.14 25.07 -16.09
CA PRO A 236 -2.82 24.26 -17.28
C PRO A 236 -1.65 23.31 -17.06
N ARG A 237 -0.57 23.80 -16.44
CA ARG A 237 0.65 23.03 -16.18
C ARG A 237 0.39 21.90 -15.20
N LEU A 238 -0.38 22.16 -14.14
CA LEU A 238 -0.77 21.14 -13.18
C LEU A 238 -1.70 20.09 -13.82
N ALA A 239 -2.61 20.52 -14.69
CA ALA A 239 -3.48 19.60 -15.43
C ALA A 239 -2.68 18.69 -16.37
N ASP A 240 -1.71 19.25 -17.10
CA ASP A 240 -0.84 18.47 -18.01
C ASP A 240 0.13 17.55 -17.26
N SER A 241 0.67 18.01 -16.12
CA SER A 241 1.42 17.14 -15.20
C SER A 241 0.56 15.97 -14.76
N LEU A 242 -0.66 16.22 -14.26
CA LEU A 242 -1.55 15.16 -13.81
C LEU A 242 -1.96 14.21 -14.95
N LYS A 243 -2.14 14.70 -16.18
CA LYS A 243 -2.34 13.84 -17.35
C LYS A 243 -1.14 12.91 -17.56
N THR A 244 0.07 13.45 -17.49
CA THR A 244 1.32 12.69 -17.66
C THR A 244 1.45 11.62 -16.59
N VAL A 245 1.24 11.97 -15.32
CA VAL A 245 1.31 10.99 -14.23
C VAL A 245 0.23 9.92 -14.36
N LEU A 246 -0.99 10.29 -14.78
CA LEU A 246 -2.06 9.30 -15.05
C LEU A 246 -1.73 8.37 -16.22
N GLN A 247 -1.05 8.85 -17.25
CA GLN A 247 -0.57 8.03 -18.37
C GLN A 247 0.55 7.09 -17.93
N GLN A 248 1.54 7.61 -17.19
CA GLN A 248 2.63 6.80 -16.62
C GLN A 248 2.07 5.71 -15.72
N ARG A 249 1.10 6.03 -14.86
CA ARG A 249 0.39 5.04 -14.05
C ARG A 249 -0.27 3.95 -14.88
N LYS A 250 -0.88 4.31 -16.02
CA LYS A 250 -1.50 3.33 -16.90
C LYS A 250 -0.44 2.38 -17.48
N GLN A 251 0.69 2.92 -17.95
CA GLN A 251 1.80 2.13 -18.48
C GLN A 251 2.41 1.21 -17.42
N VAL A 252 2.65 1.74 -16.22
CA VAL A 252 3.12 0.97 -15.06
C VAL A 252 2.13 -0.13 -14.70
N ALA A 253 0.82 0.13 -14.74
CA ALA A 253 -0.20 -0.89 -14.50
C ALA A 253 -0.18 -2.01 -15.56
N GLU A 254 0.08 -1.68 -16.83
CA GLU A 254 0.24 -2.68 -17.91
C GLU A 254 1.50 -3.54 -17.70
N GLN A 255 2.60 -2.96 -17.23
CA GLN A 255 3.82 -3.70 -16.87
C GLN A 255 3.60 -4.63 -15.66
N VAL A 256 2.96 -4.10 -14.61
CA VAL A 256 2.53 -4.86 -13.43
C VAL A 256 1.66 -6.06 -13.81
N GLU A 257 0.75 -5.88 -14.77
CA GLU A 257 -0.13 -6.95 -15.26
C GLU A 257 0.67 -8.06 -15.95
N GLY A 258 1.57 -7.72 -16.87
CA GLY A 258 2.41 -8.73 -17.55
C GLY A 258 3.31 -9.51 -16.59
N ILE A 259 3.88 -8.82 -15.59
CA ILE A 259 4.71 -9.43 -14.55
C ILE A 259 3.86 -10.35 -13.65
N LEU A 260 2.68 -9.89 -13.23
CA LEU A 260 1.79 -10.67 -12.39
C LEU A 260 1.27 -11.90 -13.13
N ASP A 261 0.91 -11.81 -14.41
CA ASP A 261 0.41 -12.94 -15.19
C ASP A 261 1.40 -14.12 -15.29
N ALA A 262 2.70 -13.84 -15.18
CA ALA A 262 3.73 -14.87 -15.13
C ALA A 262 3.79 -15.60 -13.77
N HIS A 263 3.22 -15.01 -12.70
CA HIS A 263 3.31 -15.55 -11.36
C HIS A 263 2.28 -16.68 -11.10
N PRO A 264 2.67 -17.85 -10.58
CA PRO A 264 1.76 -19.00 -10.39
C PRO A 264 0.50 -18.71 -9.55
N LEU A 265 0.64 -17.85 -8.52
CA LEU A 265 -0.48 -17.47 -7.64
C LEU A 265 -1.37 -16.33 -8.18
N ALA A 266 -1.06 -15.74 -9.34
CA ALA A 266 -1.86 -14.65 -9.88
C ALA A 266 -3.27 -15.10 -10.23
N GLY A 267 -3.40 -16.20 -10.97
CA GLY A 267 -4.70 -16.80 -11.30
C GLY A 267 -5.47 -17.29 -10.06
N VAL A 268 -4.75 -17.69 -9.01
CA VAL A 268 -5.35 -18.02 -7.71
C VAL A 268 -5.99 -16.77 -7.11
N LEU A 269 -5.25 -15.68 -6.97
CA LEU A 269 -5.73 -14.44 -6.37
C LEU A 269 -6.87 -13.80 -7.18
N THR A 270 -6.71 -13.66 -8.50
CA THR A 270 -7.69 -12.98 -9.36
C THR A 270 -8.97 -13.79 -9.59
N SER A 271 -8.96 -15.10 -9.30
CA SER A 271 -10.19 -15.92 -9.32
C SER A 271 -11.20 -15.52 -8.23
N MET A 272 -10.78 -14.83 -7.17
CA MET A 272 -11.69 -14.39 -6.11
C MET A 272 -12.41 -13.07 -6.51
N PRO A 273 -13.76 -13.02 -6.56
CA PRO A 273 -14.49 -11.86 -7.06
C PRO A 273 -14.14 -10.56 -6.32
N GLY A 274 -13.72 -9.50 -7.02
CA GLY A 274 -13.30 -8.23 -6.42
C GLY A 274 -11.79 -8.10 -6.17
N ILE A 275 -11.00 -9.14 -6.46
CA ILE A 275 -9.54 -9.06 -6.52
C ILE A 275 -9.14 -8.94 -8.00
N GLY A 276 -8.81 -7.72 -8.42
CA GLY A 276 -8.19 -7.47 -9.72
C GLY A 276 -6.65 -7.49 -9.63
N VAL A 277 -5.99 -7.45 -10.79
CA VAL A 277 -4.52 -7.48 -10.96
C VAL A 277 -3.77 -6.65 -9.92
N ARG A 278 -4.09 -5.35 -9.79
CA ARG A 278 -3.41 -4.46 -8.84
C ARG A 278 -3.60 -4.87 -7.37
N THR A 279 -4.79 -5.33 -7.01
CA THR A 279 -5.07 -5.82 -5.66
C THR A 279 -4.35 -7.14 -5.40
N ALA A 280 -4.31 -8.04 -6.39
CA ALA A 280 -3.58 -9.30 -6.33
C ALA A 280 -2.08 -9.04 -6.18
N ALA A 281 -1.48 -8.20 -7.03
CA ALA A 281 -0.10 -7.73 -6.93
C ALA A 281 0.22 -7.21 -5.52
N ARG A 282 -0.63 -6.33 -4.98
CA ARG A 282 -0.43 -5.79 -3.62
C ARG A 282 -0.49 -6.85 -2.53
N ILE A 283 -1.43 -7.80 -2.63
CA ILE A 283 -1.55 -8.89 -1.66
C ILE A 283 -0.33 -9.80 -1.76
N LEU A 284 0.11 -10.13 -2.97
CA LEU A 284 1.23 -11.01 -3.22
C LEU A 284 2.55 -10.43 -2.70
N LEU A 285 2.81 -9.14 -2.93
CA LEU A 285 3.99 -8.44 -2.37
C LEU A 285 4.05 -8.52 -0.83
N GLU A 286 2.89 -8.46 -0.18
CA GLU A 286 2.82 -8.34 1.28
C GLU A 286 2.74 -9.69 2.00
N VAL A 287 2.23 -10.71 1.30
CA VAL A 287 1.81 -11.98 1.91
C VAL A 287 2.53 -13.18 1.28
N GLY A 288 3.00 -13.06 0.05
CA GLY A 288 3.52 -14.18 -0.75
C GLY A 288 2.47 -15.29 -0.89
N ASP A 289 2.90 -16.53 -0.68
CA ASP A 289 2.06 -17.73 -0.61
C ASP A 289 1.33 -17.92 0.74
N ALA A 290 1.45 -16.93 1.64
CA ALA A 290 0.93 -16.93 3.00
C ALA A 290 1.53 -18.00 3.95
N SER A 291 2.56 -18.75 3.54
CA SER A 291 3.23 -19.79 4.36
C SER A 291 3.83 -19.23 5.66
N ASN A 292 4.21 -17.95 5.63
CA ASN A 292 4.74 -17.21 6.78
C ASN A 292 3.70 -16.91 7.88
N PHE A 293 2.41 -17.16 7.64
CA PHE A 293 1.37 -16.95 8.64
C PHE A 293 0.91 -18.30 9.19
N ALA A 294 0.95 -18.47 10.52
CA ALA A 294 0.52 -19.71 11.16
C ALA A 294 -0.99 -19.99 10.96
N SER A 295 -1.79 -18.94 10.82
CA SER A 295 -3.22 -19.03 10.53
C SER A 295 -3.73 -17.79 9.80
N SER A 296 -4.93 -17.90 9.22
CA SER A 296 -5.63 -16.74 8.64
C SER A 296 -5.87 -15.62 9.66
N GLY A 297 -6.01 -15.95 10.95
CA GLY A 297 -6.08 -14.98 12.03
C GLY A 297 -4.80 -14.16 12.18
N HIS A 298 -3.63 -14.78 12.01
CA HIS A 298 -2.35 -14.06 12.02
C HIS A 298 -2.22 -13.13 10.82
N LEU A 299 -2.65 -13.57 9.63
CA LEU A 299 -2.69 -12.72 8.45
C LEU A 299 -3.64 -11.52 8.65
N ALA A 300 -4.84 -11.76 9.17
CA ALA A 300 -5.81 -10.71 9.45
C ALA A 300 -5.32 -9.70 10.51
N ALA A 301 -4.60 -10.17 11.52
CA ALA A 301 -3.98 -9.33 12.53
C ALA A 301 -2.85 -8.47 11.94
N TYR A 302 -1.99 -9.07 11.12
CA TYR A 302 -0.93 -8.37 10.38
C TYR A 302 -1.51 -7.28 9.46
N ALA A 303 -2.55 -7.61 8.72
CA ALA A 303 -3.28 -6.66 7.86
C ALA A 303 -4.10 -5.61 8.65
N GLY A 304 -4.28 -5.77 9.96
CA GLY A 304 -5.07 -4.83 10.76
C GLY A 304 -6.57 -4.86 10.47
N ILE A 305 -7.10 -6.00 10.04
CA ILE A 305 -8.54 -6.26 9.80
C ILE A 305 -9.15 -7.23 10.82
N ALA A 306 -8.34 -7.85 11.67
CA ALA A 306 -8.84 -8.59 12.82
C ALA A 306 -9.43 -7.63 13.87
N PRO A 307 -10.60 -7.95 14.46
CA PRO A 307 -11.12 -7.22 15.60
C PRO A 307 -10.17 -7.35 16.81
N VAL A 308 -10.10 -6.30 17.62
CA VAL A 308 -9.33 -6.27 18.87
C VAL A 308 -10.30 -6.25 20.03
N THR A 309 -10.29 -7.31 20.84
CA THR A 309 -11.05 -7.37 22.08
C THR A 309 -10.33 -6.53 23.13
N ARG A 310 -11.02 -5.55 23.74
CA ARG A 310 -10.50 -4.81 24.90
C ARG A 310 -11.16 -5.33 26.17
N SER A 311 -10.54 -6.33 26.79
CA SER A 311 -10.88 -6.75 28.14
C SER A 311 -10.00 -6.01 29.15
N SER A 312 -10.58 -5.08 29.91
CA SER A 312 -10.00 -4.67 31.20
C SER A 312 -10.54 -5.60 32.28
N GLY A 313 -9.77 -5.87 33.34
CA GLY A 313 -10.11 -6.88 34.37
C GLY A 313 -11.48 -6.75 35.05
N THR A 314 -12.21 -5.66 34.82
CA THR A 314 -13.57 -5.41 35.31
C THR A 314 -14.63 -5.23 34.21
N SER A 315 -14.26 -5.27 32.93
CA SER A 315 -15.20 -5.12 31.81
C SER A 315 -14.61 -5.58 30.47
N ILE A 316 -15.35 -6.46 29.76
CA ILE A 316 -15.12 -6.75 28.33
C ILE A 316 -15.83 -5.65 27.53
N LYS A 317 -15.09 -4.65 27.07
CA LYS A 317 -15.63 -3.58 26.22
C LYS A 317 -15.66 -4.03 24.76
N GLY A 318 -16.49 -5.03 24.45
CA GLY A 318 -16.78 -5.47 23.08
C GLY A 318 -15.57 -5.67 22.15
N GLU A 319 -15.86 -5.74 20.85
CA GLU A 319 -14.84 -5.79 19.79
C GLU A 319 -14.62 -4.40 19.19
N HIS A 320 -13.35 -4.02 19.00
CA HIS A 320 -12.98 -2.74 18.39
C HIS A 320 -12.19 -2.94 17.09
N PRO A 321 -12.28 -1.97 16.15
CA PRO A 321 -11.42 -1.97 14.98
C PRO A 321 -9.94 -1.88 15.37
N ALA A 322 -9.09 -2.71 14.77
CA ALA A 322 -7.64 -2.56 14.90
C ALA A 322 -7.20 -1.20 14.34
N ARG A 323 -6.52 -0.41 15.19
CA ARG A 323 -5.85 0.85 14.81
C ARG A 323 -4.40 0.65 14.34
N THR A 324 -3.93 -0.58 14.35
CA THR A 324 -2.58 -1.01 13.97
C THR A 324 -2.64 -2.06 12.86
N GLY A 325 -1.51 -2.30 12.19
CA GLY A 325 -1.39 -3.27 11.09
C GLY A 325 -0.85 -2.64 9.81
N ASN A 326 -0.58 -3.45 8.80
CA ASN A 326 -0.14 -3.01 7.48
C ASN A 326 -1.26 -2.21 6.78
N ARG A 327 -1.04 -0.90 6.60
CA ARG A 327 -2.05 0.02 6.05
C ARG A 327 -2.34 -0.23 4.58
N GLN A 328 -1.32 -0.59 3.80
CA GLN A 328 -1.46 -0.85 2.37
C GLN A 328 -2.24 -2.15 2.16
N LEU A 329 -1.91 -3.21 2.90
CA LEU A 329 -2.67 -4.47 2.87
C LEU A 329 -4.12 -4.30 3.39
N LYS A 330 -4.33 -3.49 4.44
CA LYS A 330 -5.67 -3.13 4.92
C LYS A 330 -6.51 -2.45 3.83
N ARG A 331 -5.91 -1.49 3.12
CA ARG A 331 -6.56 -0.78 2.01
C ARG A 331 -6.88 -1.74 0.86
N ALA A 332 -5.96 -2.62 0.50
CA ALA A 332 -6.18 -3.64 -0.53
C ALA A 332 -7.38 -4.54 -0.20
N PHE A 333 -7.44 -5.08 1.04
CA PHE A 333 -8.56 -5.90 1.48
C PHE A 333 -9.89 -5.13 1.53
N PHE A 334 -9.87 -3.86 1.94
CA PHE A 334 -11.07 -3.02 1.96
C PHE A 334 -11.61 -2.79 0.54
N LEU A 335 -10.75 -2.42 -0.41
CA LEU A 335 -11.12 -2.21 -1.81
C LEU A 335 -11.60 -3.52 -2.45
N ALA A 336 -10.95 -4.64 -2.15
CA ALA A 336 -11.37 -5.96 -2.59
C ALA A 336 -12.79 -6.31 -2.11
N ALA A 337 -13.07 -6.08 -0.83
CA ALA A 337 -14.38 -6.31 -0.24
C ALA A 337 -15.46 -5.38 -0.82
N PHE A 338 -15.12 -4.13 -1.12
CA PHE A 338 -16.05 -3.20 -1.77
C PHE A 338 -16.38 -3.63 -3.21
N ALA A 339 -15.36 -3.96 -4.02
CA ALA A 339 -15.55 -4.46 -5.38
C ALA A 339 -16.34 -5.77 -5.41
N ALA A 340 -16.15 -6.61 -4.40
CA ALA A 340 -16.89 -7.86 -4.23
C ALA A 340 -18.39 -7.70 -3.99
N LEU A 341 -18.92 -6.50 -3.74
CA LEU A 341 -20.36 -6.34 -3.54
C LEU A 341 -21.20 -6.64 -4.80
N ALA A 342 -20.57 -6.79 -5.96
CA ALA A 342 -21.21 -7.30 -7.18
C ALA A 342 -21.40 -8.83 -7.15
N ASP A 343 -20.65 -9.56 -6.32
CA ASP A 343 -20.82 -11.00 -6.11
C ASP A 343 -21.98 -11.26 -5.12
N PRO A 344 -22.99 -12.09 -5.48
CA PRO A 344 -24.16 -12.33 -4.64
C PRO A 344 -23.83 -12.85 -3.23
N VAL A 345 -22.83 -13.73 -3.09
CA VAL A 345 -22.45 -14.31 -1.79
C VAL A 345 -21.85 -13.24 -0.86
N SER A 346 -20.95 -12.42 -1.40
CA SER A 346 -20.35 -11.30 -0.69
C SER A 346 -21.39 -10.23 -0.34
N ARG A 347 -22.31 -9.94 -1.26
CA ARG A 347 -23.42 -8.99 -1.05
C ARG A 347 -24.34 -9.44 0.07
N ALA A 348 -24.75 -10.71 0.08
CA ALA A 348 -25.63 -11.27 1.10
C ALA A 348 -25.01 -11.16 2.51
N TYR A 349 -23.71 -11.46 2.64
CA TYR A 349 -23.01 -11.30 3.92
C TYR A 349 -22.94 -9.83 4.36
N TYR A 350 -22.62 -8.93 3.44
CA TYR A 350 -22.57 -7.49 3.71
C TYR A 350 -23.93 -6.95 4.15
N ASP A 351 -25.01 -7.30 3.44
CA ASP A 351 -26.36 -6.86 3.78
C ASP A 351 -26.82 -7.36 5.14
N ARG A 352 -26.52 -8.63 5.46
CA ARG A 352 -26.76 -9.17 6.80
C ARG A 352 -26.05 -8.34 7.87
N LYS A 353 -24.77 -8.00 7.68
CA LYS A 353 -24.04 -7.14 8.63
C LYS A 353 -24.62 -5.73 8.74
N ARG A 354 -25.11 -5.15 7.63
CA ARG A 354 -25.82 -3.86 7.64
C ARG A 354 -27.13 -3.94 8.40
N ALA A 355 -27.89 -5.03 8.26
CA ALA A 355 -29.14 -5.27 8.98
C ALA A 355 -28.91 -5.45 10.49
N GLU A 356 -27.77 -6.02 10.89
CA GLU A 356 -27.32 -6.07 12.30
C GLU A 356 -26.92 -4.69 12.89
N GLY A 357 -27.10 -3.59 12.13
CA GLY A 357 -26.78 -2.23 12.59
C GLY A 357 -25.32 -1.80 12.34
N THR A 358 -24.49 -2.64 11.71
CA THR A 358 -23.09 -2.33 11.43
C THR A 358 -22.98 -1.22 10.37
N LYS A 359 -22.22 -0.15 10.63
CA LYS A 359 -21.97 0.95 9.66
C LYS A 359 -21.29 0.43 8.38
N HIS A 360 -21.48 1.12 7.24
CA HIS A 360 -20.95 0.73 5.92
C HIS A 360 -19.49 0.26 5.94
N ASN A 361 -18.57 1.12 6.41
CA ASN A 361 -17.14 0.80 6.43
C ASN A 361 -16.82 -0.38 7.37
N ALA A 362 -17.54 -0.50 8.48
CA ALA A 362 -17.35 -1.63 9.40
C ALA A 362 -17.86 -2.94 8.80
N ALA A 363 -18.99 -2.92 8.08
CA ALA A 363 -19.52 -4.09 7.38
C ALA A 363 -18.57 -4.55 6.27
N LEU A 364 -17.93 -3.61 5.55
CA LEU A 364 -16.88 -3.92 4.58
C LEU A 364 -15.65 -4.56 5.24
N ILE A 365 -15.23 -4.10 6.42
CA ILE A 365 -14.12 -4.71 7.16
C ILE A 365 -14.48 -6.12 7.65
N CYS A 366 -15.72 -6.36 8.10
CA CYS A 366 -16.19 -7.71 8.42
C CYS A 366 -16.13 -8.63 7.19
N LEU A 367 -16.58 -8.14 6.02
CA LEU A 367 -16.51 -8.90 4.77
C LEU A 367 -15.05 -9.16 4.38
N ALA A 368 -14.17 -8.15 4.46
CA ALA A 368 -12.74 -8.29 4.23
C ALA A 368 -12.10 -9.34 5.15
N ARG A 369 -12.45 -9.35 6.44
CA ARG A 369 -11.96 -10.34 7.41
C ARG A 369 -12.37 -11.75 7.02
N ARG A 370 -13.64 -11.98 6.67
CA ARG A 370 -14.13 -13.28 6.20
C ARG A 370 -13.41 -13.73 4.93
N ARG A 371 -13.19 -12.80 3.99
CA ARG A 371 -12.52 -13.08 2.73
C ARG A 371 -11.03 -13.36 2.90
N CYS A 372 -10.39 -12.76 3.90
CA CYS A 372 -9.01 -13.06 4.29
C CYS A 372 -8.83 -14.53 4.72
N ASP A 373 -9.85 -15.15 5.35
CA ASP A 373 -9.80 -16.59 5.68
C ASP A 373 -9.75 -17.45 4.42
N VAL A 374 -10.61 -17.14 3.45
CA VAL A 374 -10.67 -17.86 2.17
C VAL A 374 -9.38 -17.67 1.39
N LEU A 375 -8.90 -16.43 1.28
CA LEU A 375 -7.69 -16.09 0.56
C LEU A 375 -6.45 -16.78 1.15
N TYR A 376 -6.34 -16.84 2.48
CA TYR A 376 -5.27 -17.57 3.14
C TYR A 376 -5.26 -19.06 2.77
N ALA A 377 -6.43 -19.70 2.72
CA ALA A 377 -6.55 -21.10 2.32
C ALA A 377 -6.23 -21.31 0.82
N MET A 378 -6.68 -20.39 -0.05
CA MET A 378 -6.40 -20.43 -1.48
C MET A 378 -4.90 -20.33 -1.78
N LEU A 379 -4.21 -19.37 -1.16
CA LEU A 379 -2.77 -19.17 -1.35
C LEU A 379 -1.96 -20.37 -0.88
N ARG A 380 -2.26 -20.88 0.32
CA ARG A 380 -1.54 -22.02 0.89
C ARG A 380 -1.71 -23.31 0.08
N ASN A 381 -2.87 -23.49 -0.56
CA ASN A 381 -3.19 -24.69 -1.32
C ASN A 381 -2.99 -24.53 -2.83
N GLY A 382 -2.67 -23.32 -3.31
CA GLY A 382 -2.60 -23.02 -4.75
C GLY A 382 -3.93 -23.24 -5.48
N THR A 383 -5.08 -23.06 -4.81
CA THR A 383 -6.40 -23.38 -5.38
C THR A 383 -7.21 -22.14 -5.73
N HIS A 384 -7.89 -22.18 -6.88
CA HIS A 384 -8.84 -21.13 -7.28
C HIS A 384 -10.01 -21.03 -6.30
N TYR A 385 -10.59 -19.83 -6.25
CA TYR A 385 -11.79 -19.55 -5.48
C TYR A 385 -12.94 -20.45 -5.94
N ARG A 386 -13.66 -21.03 -4.98
CA ARG A 386 -14.89 -21.78 -5.21
C ARG A 386 -16.02 -21.05 -4.52
N HIS A 387 -17.10 -20.78 -5.25
CA HIS A 387 -18.31 -20.27 -4.64
C HIS A 387 -18.83 -21.31 -3.63
N PRO A 388 -19.23 -20.89 -2.42
CA PRO A 388 -19.87 -21.82 -1.49
C PRO A 388 -21.16 -22.34 -2.12
N GLU A 389 -21.30 -23.66 -2.20
CA GLU A 389 -22.54 -24.28 -2.64
C GLU A 389 -23.68 -23.88 -1.69
N PRO A 390 -24.90 -23.64 -2.21
CA PRO A 390 -26.05 -23.43 -1.35
C PRO A 390 -26.23 -24.66 -0.47
N ALA A 391 -26.40 -24.45 0.84
CA ALA A 391 -26.64 -25.55 1.77
C ALA A 391 -27.84 -26.38 1.27
N PRO A 392 -27.74 -27.72 1.27
CA PRO A 392 -28.86 -28.56 0.87
C PRO A 392 -30.06 -28.23 1.74
N VAL A 393 -31.19 -27.91 1.10
CA VAL A 393 -32.46 -27.67 1.79
C VAL A 393 -32.78 -28.94 2.56
N PRO A 394 -33.01 -28.89 3.88
CA PRO A 394 -33.41 -30.08 4.62
C PRO A 394 -34.69 -30.61 3.99
N SER A 395 -34.65 -31.87 3.53
CA SER A 395 -35.83 -32.57 3.02
C SER A 395 -36.92 -32.46 4.07
N ALA A 396 -38.06 -31.89 3.70
CA ALA A 396 -39.25 -31.97 4.53
C ALA A 396 -39.55 -33.45 4.79
N ALA A 397 -39.60 -33.82 6.07
CA ALA A 397 -39.94 -35.16 6.53
C ALA A 397 -41.46 -35.34 6.54
#